data_AF-A0A3M8DR24-F1
#
_entry.id   AF-A0A3M8DR24-F1
#
_cell.length_a   1.000
_cell.length_b   1.000
_cell.length_c   1.000
_cell.angle_alpha   90.00
_cell.angle_beta   90.00
_cell.angle_gamma   90.00
#
_symmetry.space_group_name_H-M   'P 1'
#
loop_
_entity.id
_entity.type
_entity.pdbx_description
1 polymer ?
#
loop_
_entity_poly.entity_id
_entity_poly.type
_entity_poly.pdbx_seq_one_letter_code
_entity_poly.pdbx_strand_id
1 'polypeptide(L)'
;MKRIVSMIILMLIFGKIGFEGRRESLTRLEFIQELDGLLRSLSDKERLDILADYTKHFLSGMEQGKSEEEIAASLGSPEMIAQHIIEARGQERQVAGESVPIGVRSIIVAIALIMFNLIFVLGPFIGLLGTLFGMFAVAVALVLSPLGIVSGMGYAGTEAERWFIVFAGIAAVGLGGMIGVALIAITKWIFYLTKRYLQFNLTLIRGK
;
A
#
# COMPACT_ATOMS: atom_id res chain seq x y z
N MET A 1 54.18 16.46 8.31
CA MET A 1 52.95 16.05 7.58
C MET A 1 53.24 15.15 6.37
N LYS A 2 54.14 15.51 5.44
CA LYS A 2 54.43 14.69 4.23
C LYS A 2 54.93 13.25 4.50
N ARG A 3 55.68 13.00 5.57
CA ARG A 3 56.17 11.65 5.93
C ARG A 3 55.07 10.68 6.39
N ILE A 4 54.03 11.18 7.07
CA ILE A 4 52.93 10.34 7.58
C ILE A 4 52.02 9.92 6.42
N VAL A 5 51.72 10.84 5.50
CA VAL A 5 50.94 10.54 4.30
C VAL A 5 51.68 9.56 3.38
N SER A 6 53.00 9.70 3.21
CA SER A 6 53.80 8.74 2.45
C SER A 6 53.83 7.35 3.09
N MET A 7 53.80 7.26 4.42
CA MET A 7 53.78 5.97 5.13
C MET A 7 52.43 5.28 5.01
N ILE A 8 51.32 6.04 5.03
CA ILE A 8 49.97 5.50 4.83
C ILE A 8 49.76 5.05 3.38
N ILE A 9 50.27 5.80 2.39
CA ILE A 9 50.24 5.37 0.99
C ILE A 9 51.11 4.13 0.79
N LEU A 10 52.29 4.05 1.42
CA LEU A 10 53.12 2.85 1.38
C LEU A 10 52.44 1.67 2.08
N MET A 11 51.71 1.88 3.19
CA MET A 11 50.93 0.85 3.88
C MET A 11 49.72 0.37 3.08
N LEU A 12 49.08 1.26 2.31
CA LEU A 12 47.97 0.90 1.40
C LEU A 12 48.47 0.16 0.16
N ILE A 13 49.66 0.51 -0.35
CA ILE A 13 50.30 -0.20 -1.45
C ILE A 13 50.78 -1.58 -0.97
N PHE A 14 51.48 -1.68 0.17
CA PHE A 14 51.95 -2.95 0.74
C PHE A 14 50.83 -3.82 1.32
N GLY A 15 49.76 -3.24 1.84
CA GLY A 15 48.57 -3.97 2.29
C GLY A 15 47.81 -4.64 1.16
N LYS A 16 47.94 -4.14 -0.07
CA LYS A 16 47.40 -4.76 -1.29
C LYS A 16 48.32 -5.83 -1.88
N ILE A 17 49.63 -5.79 -1.58
CA ILE A 17 50.63 -6.77 -2.05
C ILE A 17 50.60 -8.06 -1.20
N GLY A 18 49.91 -8.06 -0.05
CA GLY A 18 49.73 -9.25 0.80
C GLY A 18 48.63 -10.23 0.38
N PHE A 19 47.91 -9.97 -0.72
CA PHE A 19 46.84 -10.82 -1.25
C PHE A 19 47.17 -11.43 -2.62
N GLU A 20 48.45 -11.70 -2.87
CA GLU A 20 48.90 -12.41 -4.08
C GLU A 20 49.47 -13.76 -3.68
N GLY A 21 48.62 -14.57 -3.05
CA GLY A 21 49.03 -15.78 -2.32
C GLY A 21 48.03 -16.94 -2.40
N ARG A 22 47.65 -17.35 -3.61
CA ARG A 22 47.54 -18.76 -4.05
C ARG A 22 46.91 -18.82 -5.45
N ARG A 23 47.67 -19.27 -6.46
CA ARG A 23 47.05 -19.98 -7.58
C ARG A 23 46.72 -21.39 -7.08
N GLU A 24 45.71 -21.50 -6.23
CA GLU A 24 45.11 -22.80 -5.96
C GLU A 24 44.22 -23.13 -7.14
N SER A 25 44.53 -24.26 -7.77
CA SER A 25 43.73 -24.82 -8.82
C SER A 25 42.44 -25.35 -8.19
N LEU A 26 41.39 -24.54 -8.22
CA LEU A 26 40.09 -24.85 -7.61
C LEU A 26 39.40 -25.96 -8.40
N THR A 27 38.90 -26.96 -7.68
CA THR A 27 37.95 -27.92 -8.23
C THR A 27 36.59 -27.25 -8.43
N ARG A 28 35.73 -27.85 -9.26
CA ARG A 28 34.36 -27.37 -9.47
C ARG A 28 33.62 -27.23 -8.14
N LEU A 29 33.78 -28.19 -7.23
CA LEU A 29 33.08 -28.18 -5.94
C LEU A 29 33.52 -26.99 -5.09
N GLU A 30 34.83 -26.76 -4.98
CA GLU A 30 35.39 -25.65 -4.21
C GLU A 30 34.95 -24.30 -4.79
N PHE A 31 35.03 -24.14 -6.11
CA PHE A 31 34.60 -22.93 -6.81
C PHE A 31 33.13 -22.60 -6.54
N ILE A 32 32.24 -23.59 -6.64
CA ILE A 32 30.80 -23.40 -6.43
C ILE A 32 30.48 -23.12 -4.96
N GLN A 33 31.17 -23.79 -4.01
CA GLN A 33 30.98 -23.53 -2.58
C GLN A 33 31.42 -22.13 -2.17
N GLU A 34 32.56 -21.66 -2.71
CA GLU A 34 33.06 -20.32 -2.45
C GLU A 34 32.11 -19.27 -3.03
N LEU A 35 31.67 -19.47 -4.28
CA LEU A 35 30.71 -18.59 -4.93
C LEU A 35 29.35 -18.55 -4.18
N ASP A 36 28.84 -19.68 -3.70
CA ASP A 36 27.61 -19.73 -2.86
C ASP A 36 27.77 -18.91 -1.58
N GLY A 37 28.91 -19.05 -0.90
CA GLY A 37 29.24 -18.30 0.32
C GLY A 37 29.24 -16.79 0.08
N LEU A 38 29.80 -16.34 -1.04
CA LEU A 38 29.90 -14.94 -1.43
C LEU A 38 28.55 -14.34 -1.87
N LEU A 39 27.67 -15.15 -2.45
CA LEU A 39 26.36 -14.74 -2.96
C LEU A 39 25.22 -14.84 -1.93
N ARG A 40 25.51 -15.09 -0.65
CA ARG A 40 24.50 -15.18 0.44
C ARG A 40 23.63 -13.93 0.61
N SER A 41 24.03 -12.79 0.06
CA SER A 41 23.25 -11.54 0.08
C SER A 41 22.08 -11.54 -0.91
N LEU A 42 22.05 -12.47 -1.87
CA LEU A 42 20.98 -12.64 -2.86
C LEU A 42 19.86 -13.57 -2.33
N SER A 43 18.69 -13.52 -2.97
CA SER A 43 17.62 -14.46 -2.67
C SER A 43 18.03 -15.89 -3.01
N ASP A 44 17.49 -16.88 -2.28
CA ASP A 44 17.86 -18.29 -2.50
C ASP A 44 17.62 -18.74 -3.95
N LYS A 45 16.53 -18.29 -4.56
CA LYS A 45 16.22 -18.59 -5.96
C LYS A 45 17.30 -18.05 -6.90
N GLU A 46 17.62 -16.76 -6.80
CA GLU A 46 18.62 -16.14 -7.67
C GLU A 46 20.01 -16.73 -7.47
N ARG A 47 20.37 -17.01 -6.21
CA ARG A 47 21.64 -17.65 -5.87
C ARG A 47 21.73 -19.04 -6.53
N LEU A 48 20.68 -19.85 -6.40
CA LEU A 48 20.63 -21.18 -7.02
C LEU A 48 20.69 -21.12 -8.56
N ASP A 49 19.99 -20.17 -9.18
CA ASP A 49 20.01 -19.99 -10.64
C ASP A 49 21.43 -19.66 -11.12
N ILE A 50 22.14 -18.75 -10.44
CA ILE A 50 23.53 -18.39 -10.77
C ILE A 50 24.46 -19.60 -10.60
N LEU A 51 24.37 -20.31 -9.48
CA LEU A 51 25.22 -21.48 -9.23
C LEU A 51 24.97 -22.59 -10.26
N ALA A 52 23.72 -22.77 -10.71
CA ALA A 52 23.37 -23.72 -11.76
C ALA A 52 24.03 -23.37 -13.10
N ASP A 53 24.06 -22.10 -13.48
CA ASP A 53 24.70 -21.64 -14.71
C ASP A 53 26.22 -21.90 -14.71
N TYR A 54 26.90 -21.59 -13.61
CA TYR A 54 28.33 -21.89 -13.47
C TYR A 54 28.60 -23.40 -13.43
N THR A 55 27.77 -24.17 -12.73
CA THR A 55 27.87 -25.64 -12.72
C THR A 55 27.76 -26.21 -14.14
N LYS A 56 26.82 -25.71 -14.94
CA LYS A 56 26.64 -26.09 -16.34
C LYS A 56 27.87 -25.73 -17.19
N HIS A 57 28.50 -24.59 -16.92
CA HIS A 57 29.73 -24.19 -17.62
C HIS A 57 30.88 -25.18 -17.35
N PHE A 58 31.08 -25.59 -16.09
CA PHE A 58 32.05 -26.62 -15.74
C PHE A 58 31.78 -27.94 -16.44
N LEU A 59 30.54 -28.42 -16.42
CA LEU A 59 30.17 -29.68 -17.09
C LEU A 59 30.47 -29.62 -18.60
N SER A 60 30.15 -28.52 -19.28
CA SER A 60 30.43 -28.38 -20.71
C SER A 60 31.93 -28.30 -21.03
N GLY A 61 32.74 -27.69 -20.16
CA GLY A 61 34.20 -27.67 -20.31
C GLY A 61 34.82 -29.06 -20.14
N MET A 62 34.30 -29.86 -19.20
CA MET A 62 34.74 -31.23 -19.00
C MET A 62 34.38 -32.13 -20.19
N GLU A 63 33.21 -31.94 -20.79
CA GLU A 63 32.81 -32.64 -22.04
C GLU A 63 33.75 -32.33 -23.21
N GLN A 64 34.38 -31.15 -23.22
CA GLN A 64 35.37 -30.73 -24.20
C GLN A 64 36.79 -31.22 -23.87
N GLY A 65 36.95 -32.03 -22.82
CA GLY A 65 38.23 -32.60 -22.40
C GLY A 65 39.13 -31.65 -21.59
N LYS A 66 38.60 -30.52 -21.10
CA LYS A 66 39.33 -29.62 -20.20
C LYS A 66 39.28 -30.12 -18.76
N SER A 67 40.34 -29.87 -18.00
CA SER A 67 40.33 -30.16 -16.56
C SER A 67 39.51 -29.13 -15.78
N GLU A 68 39.05 -29.47 -14.56
CA GLU A 68 38.27 -28.53 -13.74
C GLU A 68 39.09 -27.27 -13.43
N GLU A 69 40.38 -27.44 -13.21
CA GLU A 69 41.35 -26.38 -12.92
C GLU A 69 41.52 -25.41 -14.09
N GLU A 70 41.57 -25.94 -15.31
CA GLU A 70 41.64 -25.13 -16.54
C GLU A 70 40.36 -24.30 -16.74
N ILE A 71 39.21 -24.88 -16.39
CA ILE A 71 37.92 -24.20 -16.48
C ILE A 71 37.83 -23.10 -15.43
N ALA A 72 38.19 -23.39 -14.17
CA ALA A 72 38.24 -22.40 -13.10
C ALA A 72 39.19 -21.24 -13.43
N ALA A 73 40.38 -21.54 -13.96
CA ALA A 73 41.33 -20.53 -14.42
C ALA A 73 40.77 -19.65 -15.55
N SER A 74 39.95 -20.21 -16.44
CA SER A 74 39.29 -19.46 -17.52
C SER A 74 38.14 -18.56 -17.02
N LEU A 75 37.45 -18.98 -15.97
CA LEU A 75 36.33 -18.25 -15.37
C LEU A 75 36.83 -17.09 -14.48
N GLY A 76 38.02 -17.22 -13.90
CA GLY A 76 38.59 -16.25 -12.97
C GLY A 76 38.27 -16.59 -11.52
N SER A 77 38.43 -15.63 -10.60
CA SER A 77 38.21 -15.88 -9.18
C SER A 77 36.73 -15.73 -8.78
N PRO A 78 36.18 -16.62 -7.93
CA PRO A 78 34.81 -16.53 -7.42
C PRO A 78 34.48 -15.17 -6.78
N GLU A 79 35.45 -14.54 -6.11
CA GLU A 79 35.30 -13.23 -5.46
C GLU A 79 35.02 -12.12 -6.46
N MET A 80 35.76 -12.10 -7.57
CA MET A 80 35.58 -11.09 -8.61
C MET A 80 34.23 -11.25 -9.31
N ILE A 81 33.82 -12.50 -9.55
CA ILE A 81 32.51 -12.83 -10.12
C ILE A 81 31.40 -12.37 -9.17
N ALA A 82 31.48 -12.73 -7.88
CA ALA A 82 30.49 -12.35 -6.90
C ALA A 82 30.38 -10.83 -6.75
N GLN A 83 31.52 -10.14 -6.69
CA GLN A 83 31.57 -8.68 -6.63
C GLN A 83 30.88 -8.04 -7.84
N HIS A 84 31.19 -8.49 -9.05
CA HIS A 84 30.59 -7.96 -10.27
C HIS A 84 29.07 -8.18 -10.31
N ILE A 85 28.60 -9.37 -9.90
CA ILE A 85 27.17 -9.69 -9.81
C ILE A 85 26.47 -8.75 -8.83
N ILE A 86 27.04 -8.55 -7.63
CA ILE A 86 26.46 -7.70 -6.60
C ILE A 86 26.45 -6.23 -7.03
N GLU A 87 27.52 -5.74 -7.65
CA GLU A 87 27.64 -4.37 -8.15
C GLU A 87 26.63 -4.08 -9.28
N ALA A 88 26.51 -5.00 -10.25
CA ALA A 88 25.54 -4.89 -11.34
C ALA A 88 24.09 -4.79 -10.82
N ARG A 89 23.74 -5.60 -9.81
CA ARG A 89 22.43 -5.52 -9.13
C ARG A 89 22.23 -4.21 -8.37
N GLY A 90 23.29 -3.70 -7.74
CA GLY A 90 23.27 -2.41 -7.07
C GLY A 90 22.93 -1.26 -8.03
N GLN A 91 23.42 -1.33 -9.27
CA GLN A 91 23.15 -0.34 -10.31
C GLN A 91 21.76 -0.51 -10.93
N GLU A 92 21.32 -1.74 -11.23
CA GLU A 92 19.95 -2.02 -11.70
C GLU A 92 18.89 -1.50 -10.73
N ARG A 93 19.08 -1.70 -9.42
CA ARG A 93 18.19 -1.17 -8.37
C ARG A 93 18.13 0.36 -8.33
N GLN A 94 19.24 1.04 -8.67
CA GLN A 94 19.29 2.50 -8.71
C GLN A 94 18.57 3.07 -9.95
N VAL A 95 18.64 2.39 -11.09
CA VAL A 95 17.97 2.82 -12.33
C VAL A 95 16.48 2.46 -12.31
N ALA A 96 16.09 1.36 -11.66
CA ALA A 96 14.69 0.91 -11.57
C ALA A 96 13.81 1.70 -10.58
N GLY A 97 14.32 2.73 -9.89
CA GLY A 97 13.50 3.59 -9.04
C GLY A 97 12.89 2.89 -7.82
N GLU A 98 13.44 1.75 -7.39
CA GLU A 98 12.99 1.04 -6.20
C GLU A 98 13.98 1.18 -5.05
N SER A 99 13.90 2.32 -4.36
CA SER A 99 14.33 2.41 -2.97
C SER A 99 13.54 3.48 -2.20
N VAL A 100 12.21 3.45 -2.31
CA VAL A 100 11.41 3.85 -1.14
C VAL A 100 11.47 2.66 -0.19
N PRO A 101 12.13 2.74 0.98
CA PRO A 101 12.18 1.62 1.92
C PRO A 101 10.76 1.11 2.15
N ILE A 102 10.57 -0.20 2.07
CA ILE A 102 9.27 -0.90 1.99
C ILE A 102 8.27 -0.43 3.07
N GLY A 103 8.77 0.04 4.22
CA GLY A 103 7.97 0.68 5.27
C GLY A 103 7.36 2.05 4.88
N VAL A 104 8.12 2.96 4.26
CA VAL A 104 7.65 4.31 3.91
C VAL A 104 6.61 4.26 2.79
N ARG A 105 6.82 3.41 1.76
CA ARG A 105 5.83 3.24 0.68
C ARG A 105 4.51 2.70 1.21
N SER A 106 4.55 1.74 2.12
CA SER A 106 3.36 1.17 2.77
C SER A 106 2.63 2.20 3.63
N ILE A 107 3.36 3.05 4.35
CA ILE A 107 2.79 4.16 5.14
C ILE A 107 2.12 5.19 4.23
N ILE A 108 2.78 5.60 3.14
CA ILE A 108 2.22 6.57 2.18
C ILE A 108 0.93 6.01 1.56
N VAL A 109 0.95 4.74 1.14
CA VAL A 109 -0.23 4.07 0.59
C VAL A 109 -1.34 3.97 1.64
N ALA A 110 -1.02 3.61 2.89
CA ALA A 110 -2.00 3.55 3.97
C ALA A 110 -2.62 4.93 4.27
N ILE A 111 -1.81 5.99 4.37
CA ILE A 111 -2.28 7.36 4.59
C ILE A 111 -3.14 7.82 3.40
N ALA A 112 -2.71 7.56 2.17
CA ALA A 112 -3.46 7.90 0.97
C ALA A 112 -4.81 7.18 0.94
N LEU A 113 -4.86 5.90 1.31
CA LEU A 113 -6.10 5.12 1.42
C LEU A 113 -7.03 5.67 2.49
N ILE A 114 -6.52 6.02 3.67
CA ILE A 114 -7.32 6.60 4.75
C ILE A 114 -7.87 7.97 4.33
N MET A 115 -7.05 8.84 3.74
CA MET A 115 -7.45 10.16 3.27
C MET A 115 -8.44 10.09 2.10
N PHE A 116 -8.23 9.17 1.16
CA PHE A 116 -9.14 8.92 0.06
C PHE A 116 -10.49 8.42 0.59
N ASN A 117 -10.49 7.45 1.51
CA ASN A 117 -11.72 6.96 2.12
C ASN A 117 -12.44 8.08 2.90
N LEU A 118 -11.71 8.94 3.62
CA LEU A 118 -12.27 10.06 4.35
C LEU A 118 -13.01 11.03 3.42
N ILE A 119 -12.41 11.42 2.29
CA ILE A 119 -13.05 12.39 1.41
C ILE A 119 -14.20 11.76 0.62
N PHE A 120 -13.95 10.61 -0.01
CA PHE A 120 -14.91 10.01 -0.95
C PHE A 120 -16.04 9.24 -0.28
N VAL A 121 -15.82 8.70 0.92
CA VAL A 121 -16.85 7.94 1.64
C VAL A 121 -17.48 8.80 2.73
N LEU A 122 -16.67 9.42 3.59
CA LEU A 122 -17.23 10.20 4.72
C LEU A 122 -17.91 11.48 4.26
N GLY A 123 -17.38 12.17 3.23
CA GLY A 123 -17.98 13.40 2.69
C GLY A 123 -19.45 13.22 2.27
N PRO A 124 -19.75 12.33 1.31
CA PRO A 124 -21.12 12.02 0.92
C PRO A 124 -21.98 11.47 2.07
N PHE A 125 -21.37 10.71 2.99
CA PHE A 125 -22.09 10.18 4.16
C PHE A 125 -22.56 11.28 5.12
N ILE A 126 -21.71 12.27 5.40
CA ILE A 126 -22.09 13.45 6.19
C ILE A 126 -23.17 14.25 5.46
N GLY A 127 -23.02 14.45 4.15
CA GLY A 127 -24.03 15.10 3.33
C GLY A 127 -25.39 14.40 3.45
N LEU A 128 -25.41 13.08 3.33
CA LEU A 128 -26.61 12.26 3.49
C LEU A 128 -27.24 12.41 4.88
N LEU A 129 -26.43 12.39 5.95
CA LEU A 129 -26.93 12.62 7.31
C LEU A 129 -27.52 14.02 7.48
N GLY A 130 -26.87 15.05 6.93
CA GLY A 130 -27.35 16.42 6.94
C GLY A 130 -28.68 16.57 6.21
N THR A 131 -28.80 15.99 5.01
CA THR A 131 -30.07 15.97 4.26
C THR A 131 -31.16 15.24 5.03
N LEU A 132 -30.85 14.10 5.65
CA LEU A 132 -31.80 13.32 6.43
C LEU A 132 -32.29 14.10 7.66
N PHE A 133 -31.38 14.75 8.38
CA PHE A 133 -31.72 15.65 9.48
C PHE A 133 -32.62 16.81 9.03
N GLY A 134 -32.30 17.44 7.90
CA GLY A 134 -33.11 18.50 7.30
C GLY A 134 -34.52 18.02 6.93
N MET A 135 -34.66 16.84 6.33
CA MET A 135 -35.97 16.28 6.00
C MET A 135 -36.79 15.92 7.25
N PHE A 136 -36.15 15.44 8.32
CA PHE A 136 -36.83 15.25 9.61
C PHE A 136 -37.31 16.58 10.20
N ALA A 137 -36.49 17.64 10.13
CA ALA A 137 -36.90 18.96 10.56
C ALA A 137 -38.10 19.48 9.77
N VAL A 138 -38.14 19.27 8.45
CA VAL A 138 -39.29 19.61 7.59
C VAL A 138 -40.54 18.81 8.00
N ALA A 139 -40.40 17.50 8.22
CA ALA A 139 -41.52 16.66 8.65
C ALA A 139 -42.10 17.14 10.00
N VAL A 140 -41.24 17.45 10.97
CA VAL A 140 -41.65 17.99 12.27
C VAL A 140 -42.30 19.36 12.11
N ALA A 141 -41.73 20.26 11.30
CA ALA A 141 -42.29 21.58 11.04
C ALA A 141 -43.70 21.50 10.42
N LEU A 142 -43.92 20.57 9.48
CA LEU A 142 -45.25 20.34 8.89
C LEU A 142 -46.26 19.84 9.93
N VAL A 143 -45.86 18.89 10.79
CA VAL A 143 -46.71 18.36 11.87
C VAL A 143 -47.04 19.43 12.91
N LEU A 144 -46.08 20.31 13.23
CA LEU A 144 -46.27 21.37 14.20
C LEU A 144 -46.89 22.64 13.60
N SER A 145 -46.95 22.77 12.28
CA SER A 145 -47.46 23.97 11.59
C SER A 145 -48.86 24.41 12.06
N PRO A 146 -49.80 23.52 12.42
CA PRO A 146 -51.12 23.96 12.90
C PRO A 146 -51.11 24.61 14.28
N LEU A 147 -50.06 24.44 15.09
CA LEU A 147 -49.95 25.11 16.39
C LEU A 147 -49.89 26.64 16.25
N GLY A 148 -49.28 27.13 15.15
CA GLY A 148 -49.31 28.56 14.81
C GLY A 148 -50.71 29.05 14.41
N ILE A 149 -51.57 28.16 13.92
CA ILE A 149 -52.95 28.47 13.57
C ILE A 149 -53.80 28.60 14.84
N VAL A 150 -53.58 27.70 15.82
CA VAL A 150 -54.33 27.67 17.09
C VAL A 150 -53.91 28.77 18.06
N SER A 151 -52.67 29.28 17.99
CA SER A 151 -52.17 30.33 18.89
C SER A 151 -52.80 31.70 18.70
N GLY A 152 -53.67 31.88 17.68
CA GLY A 152 -54.45 33.09 17.51
C GLY A 152 -53.65 34.29 17.00
N MET A 153 -52.45 34.09 16.43
CA MET A 153 -51.81 35.13 15.60
C MET A 153 -52.78 35.48 14.45
N GLY A 154 -53.41 36.64 14.56
CA GLY A 154 -54.66 36.98 13.88
C GLY A 154 -54.62 36.76 12.37
N TYR A 155 -55.40 35.78 11.91
CA TYR A 155 -55.75 35.67 10.50
C TYR A 155 -56.85 36.70 10.19
N ALA A 156 -56.43 37.86 9.71
CA ALA A 156 -57.30 38.79 9.01
C ALA A 156 -57.60 38.17 7.64
N GLY A 157 -58.83 37.68 7.46
CA GLY A 157 -59.22 36.95 6.26
C GLY A 157 -60.70 36.60 6.26
N THR A 158 -61.23 36.23 5.11
CA THR A 158 -62.63 35.83 4.93
C THR A 158 -62.92 34.49 5.62
N GLU A 159 -64.20 34.19 5.87
CA GLU A 159 -64.62 32.89 6.43
C GLU A 159 -64.10 31.70 5.59
N ALA A 160 -64.06 31.85 4.26
CA ALA A 160 -63.54 30.82 3.36
C ALA A 160 -62.04 30.57 3.56
N GLU A 161 -61.24 31.62 3.76
CA GLU A 161 -59.80 31.52 4.02
C GLU A 161 -59.50 30.80 5.34
N ARG A 162 -60.32 31.05 6.38
CA ARG A 162 -60.18 30.38 7.68
C ARG A 162 -60.37 28.87 7.56
N TRP A 163 -61.42 28.43 6.87
CA TRP A 163 -61.66 27.01 6.63
C TRP A 163 -60.55 26.37 5.79
N PHE A 164 -60.10 27.07 4.74
CA PHE A 164 -58.99 26.59 3.91
C PHE A 164 -57.73 26.35 4.75
N ILE A 165 -57.36 27.26 5.65
CA ILE A 165 -56.20 27.13 6.53
C ILE A 165 -56.33 25.92 7.47
N VAL A 166 -57.51 25.65 8.02
CA VAL A 166 -57.77 24.45 8.85
C VAL A 166 -57.57 23.18 8.03
N PHE A 167 -58.15 23.09 6.83
CA PHE A 167 -57.98 21.94 5.94
C PHE A 167 -56.51 21.76 5.53
N ALA A 168 -55.81 22.86 5.20
CA ALA A 168 -54.39 22.83 4.87
C ALA A 168 -53.53 22.36 6.05
N GLY A 169 -53.87 22.76 7.29
CA GLY A 169 -53.20 22.30 8.50
C GLY A 169 -53.35 20.80 8.73
N ILE A 170 -54.55 20.26 8.57
CA ILE A 170 -54.81 18.80 8.65
C ILE A 170 -54.00 18.06 7.58
N ALA A 171 -54.01 18.56 6.34
CA ALA A 171 -53.24 17.99 5.24
C ALA A 171 -51.73 18.03 5.53
N ALA A 172 -51.22 19.13 6.09
CA ALA A 172 -49.81 19.28 6.47
C ALA A 172 -49.39 18.27 7.55
N VAL A 173 -50.22 18.03 8.56
CA VAL A 173 -49.96 17.00 9.58
C VAL A 173 -49.90 15.61 8.95
N GLY A 174 -50.88 15.28 8.10
CA GLY A 174 -50.89 14.00 7.39
C GLY A 174 -49.63 13.79 6.54
N LEU A 175 -49.27 14.81 5.76
CA LEU A 175 -48.07 14.78 4.91
C LEU A 175 -46.78 14.67 5.73
N GLY A 176 -46.64 15.49 6.78
CA GLY A 176 -45.48 15.44 7.68
C GLY A 176 -45.33 14.08 8.37
N GLY A 177 -46.44 13.47 8.79
CA GLY A 177 -46.46 12.10 9.34
C GLY A 177 -46.01 11.05 8.32
N MET A 178 -46.53 11.08 7.09
CA MET A 178 -46.14 10.16 6.02
C MET A 178 -44.65 10.29 5.68
N ILE A 179 -44.15 11.52 5.55
CA ILE A 179 -42.72 11.79 5.33
C ILE A 179 -41.91 11.24 6.51
N GLY A 180 -42.34 11.46 7.76
CA GLY A 180 -41.67 10.94 8.95
C GLY A 180 -41.52 9.42 8.94
N VAL A 181 -42.59 8.69 8.61
CA VAL A 181 -42.54 7.22 8.49
C VAL A 181 -41.59 6.77 7.38
N ALA A 182 -41.64 7.41 6.21
CA ALA A 182 -40.73 7.13 5.11
C ALA A 182 -39.26 7.37 5.50
N LEU A 183 -38.97 8.48 6.20
CA LEU A 183 -37.63 8.81 6.67
C LEU A 183 -37.12 7.79 7.68
N ILE A 184 -37.95 7.32 8.61
CA ILE A 184 -37.56 6.26 9.57
C ILE A 184 -37.17 4.97 8.82
N ALA A 185 -37.92 4.60 7.78
CA ALA A 185 -37.59 3.43 6.95
C ALA A 185 -36.25 3.63 6.20
N ILE A 186 -36.04 4.81 5.61
CA ILE A 186 -34.80 5.18 4.93
C ILE A 186 -33.62 5.13 5.90
N THR A 187 -33.76 5.68 7.12
CA THR A 187 -32.72 5.63 8.16
C THR A 187 -32.33 4.19 8.49
N LYS A 188 -33.30 3.30 8.71
CA LYS A 188 -33.03 1.87 8.96
C LYS A 188 -32.28 1.22 7.79
N TRP A 189 -32.65 1.55 6.56
CA TRP A 189 -31.98 1.03 5.37
C TRP A 189 -30.53 1.52 5.25
N ILE A 190 -30.27 2.80 5.51
CA ILE A 190 -28.91 3.36 5.56
C ILE A 190 -28.07 2.64 6.63
N PHE A 191 -28.60 2.46 7.85
CA PHE A 191 -27.89 1.73 8.90
C PHE A 191 -27.57 0.28 8.51
N TYR A 192 -28.49 -0.39 7.82
CA TYR A 192 -28.25 -1.73 7.29
C TYR A 192 -27.11 -1.75 6.26
N LEU A 193 -27.13 -0.83 5.30
CA LEU A 193 -26.05 -0.71 4.31
C LEU A 193 -24.71 -0.39 4.95
N THR A 194 -24.67 0.54 5.91
CA THR A 194 -23.47 0.87 6.67
C THR A 194 -22.93 -0.36 7.40
N LYS A 195 -23.77 -1.10 8.13
CA LYS A 195 -23.35 -2.32 8.81
C LYS A 195 -22.78 -3.35 7.84
N ARG A 196 -23.43 -3.56 6.69
CA ARG A 196 -22.97 -4.48 5.64
C ARG A 196 -21.63 -4.05 5.06
N TYR A 197 -21.44 -2.76 4.80
CA TYR A 197 -20.17 -2.20 4.33
C TYR A 197 -19.05 -2.39 5.36
N LEU A 198 -19.29 -2.09 6.64
CA LEU A 198 -18.31 -2.30 7.70
C LEU A 198 -17.93 -3.78 7.81
N GLN A 199 -18.92 -4.67 7.78
CA GLN A 199 -18.69 -6.11 7.83
C GLN A 199 -17.85 -6.59 6.64
N PHE A 200 -18.16 -6.13 5.42
CA PHE A 200 -17.39 -6.45 4.22
C PHE A 200 -15.92 -6.00 4.31
N ASN A 201 -15.68 -4.79 4.82
CA ASN A 201 -14.30 -4.31 5.04
C ASN A 201 -13.57 -5.13 6.10
N LEU A 202 -14.26 -5.47 7.20
CA LEU A 202 -13.69 -6.30 8.26
C LEU A 202 -13.41 -7.73 7.79
N THR A 203 -14.22 -8.30 6.90
CA THR A 203 -13.95 -9.64 6.32
C THR A 203 -12.74 -9.63 5.40
N LEU A 204 -12.58 -8.59 4.55
CA LEU A 204 -11.41 -8.46 3.69
C LEU A 204 -10.10 -8.38 4.48
N ILE A 205 -10.09 -7.62 5.59
CA ILE A 205 -8.91 -7.49 6.45
C ILE A 205 -8.59 -8.82 7.18
N ARG A 206 -9.62 -9.62 7.49
CA ARG A 206 -9.46 -10.92 8.17
C ARG A 206 -9.08 -12.08 7.26
N GLY A 207 -9.00 -11.86 5.94
CA GLY A 207 -8.45 -12.82 4.97
C GLY A 207 -9.17 -14.17 4.92
N LYS A 208 -10.49 -14.20 5.17
CA LYS A 208 -11.35 -15.37 4.95
C LYS A 208 -12.22 -15.18 3.72
#